data_AF-A0A431J6T8-F1
#
_entry.id   AF-A0A431J6T8-F1
#
_cell.length_a   1.000
_cell.length_b   1.000
_cell.length_c   1.000
_cell.angle_alpha   90.00
_cell.angle_beta   90.00
_cell.angle_gamma   90.00
#
_symmetry.space_group_name_H-M   'P 1'
#
loop_
_entity.id
_entity.type
_entity.pdbx_description
1 polymer ?
#
loop_
_entity_poly.entity_id
_entity_poly.type
_entity_poly.pdbx_seq_one_letter_code
_entity_poly.pdbx_strand_id
1 'polypeptide(L)'
;MSDDAWDIALPPFDADNALLALKRFARDQGLAERSEDWLLAGQAVLTLALDGATIQARLAKRPARSPEWEAFTLQSAPDARRLQDELRRRLLRWKDDR
;
A
#
# COMPACT_ATOMS: atom_id res chain seq x y z
N MET A 1 4.63 38.97 -25.59
CA MET A 1 4.33 38.18 -24.38
C MET A 1 3.24 37.21 -24.79
N SER A 2 3.60 35.95 -25.04
CA SER A 2 2.62 34.90 -25.35
C SER A 2 2.65 33.92 -24.19
N ASP A 3 1.60 33.95 -23.40
CA ASP A 3 1.41 33.14 -22.20
C ASP A 3 0.77 31.81 -22.60
N ASP A 4 1.46 31.00 -23.42
CA ASP A 4 1.03 29.64 -23.82
C ASP A 4 1.46 28.62 -22.77
N ALA A 5 1.11 28.94 -21.54
CA ALA A 5 1.64 28.35 -20.35
C ALA A 5 0.53 27.45 -19.74
N TRP A 6 0.61 26.14 -20.00
CA TRP A 6 0.23 25.09 -19.03
C TRP A 6 -1.22 24.59 -18.93
N ASP A 7 -1.92 24.26 -20.02
CA ASP A 7 -3.12 23.39 -19.93
C ASP A 7 -2.74 21.88 -19.85
N ILE A 8 -1.66 21.58 -19.10
CA ILE A 8 -1.21 20.21 -18.84
C ILE A 8 -2.01 19.71 -17.63
N ALA A 9 -3.21 19.20 -17.87
CA ALA A 9 -3.91 18.42 -16.87
C ALA A 9 -3.02 17.21 -16.50
N LEU A 10 -2.64 17.12 -15.22
CA LEU A 10 -1.90 15.95 -14.72
C LEU A 10 -2.74 14.69 -15.01
N PRO A 11 -2.11 13.59 -15.45
CA PRO A 11 -2.83 12.36 -15.67
C PRO A 11 -3.51 11.91 -14.38
N PRO A 12 -4.70 11.30 -14.46
CA PRO A 12 -5.38 10.76 -13.29
C PRO A 12 -4.51 9.71 -12.60
N PHE A 13 -4.77 9.48 -11.31
CA PHE A 13 -4.09 8.43 -10.57
C PHE A 13 -4.35 7.06 -11.20
N ASP A 14 -3.28 6.40 -11.63
CA ASP A 14 -3.32 5.07 -12.21
C ASP A 14 -3.24 4.02 -11.10
N ALA A 15 -4.41 3.55 -10.65
CA ALA A 15 -4.54 2.61 -9.55
C ALA A 15 -3.97 1.23 -9.88
N ASP A 16 -4.05 0.77 -11.13
CA ASP A 16 -3.49 -0.50 -11.57
C ASP A 16 -1.97 -0.50 -11.48
N ASN A 17 -1.31 0.53 -12.05
CA ASN A 17 0.14 0.66 -11.96
C ASN A 17 0.61 0.90 -10.52
N ALA A 18 -0.15 1.66 -9.73
CA ALA A 18 0.14 1.85 -8.31
C ALA A 18 0.01 0.54 -7.52
N LEU A 19 -0.99 -0.30 -7.81
CA LEU A 19 -1.16 -1.61 -7.18
C LEU A 19 0.02 -2.52 -7.52
N LEU A 20 0.42 -2.60 -8.79
CA LEU A 20 1.60 -3.38 -9.19
C LEU A 20 2.87 -2.92 -8.46
N ALA A 21 3.07 -1.61 -8.34
CA ALA A 21 4.18 -1.04 -7.59
C ALA A 21 4.13 -1.38 -6.09
N LEU A 22 2.96 -1.32 -5.47
CA LEU A 22 2.75 -1.69 -4.06
C LEU A 22 2.99 -3.18 -3.82
N LYS A 23 2.52 -4.05 -4.72
CA LYS A 23 2.80 -5.50 -4.65
C LYS A 23 4.29 -5.79 -4.76
N ARG A 24 5.01 -5.12 -5.67
CA ARG A 24 6.48 -5.24 -5.75
C ARG A 24 7.14 -4.78 -4.46
N PHE A 25 6.78 -3.61 -3.97
CA PHE A 25 7.30 -3.09 -2.72
C PHE A 25 7.08 -4.05 -1.53
N ALA A 26 5.89 -4.65 -1.41
CA ALA A 26 5.59 -5.60 -0.36
C ALA A 26 6.48 -6.87 -0.43
N ARG A 27 6.78 -7.37 -1.64
CA ARG A 27 7.76 -8.45 -1.83
C ARG A 27 9.17 -8.03 -1.41
N ASP A 28 9.57 -6.81 -1.76
CA ASP A 28 10.88 -6.26 -1.38
C ASP A 28 11.02 -6.11 0.16
N GLN A 29 9.91 -5.97 0.90
CA GLN A 29 9.89 -6.01 2.36
C GLN A 29 9.97 -7.43 2.97
N GLY A 30 9.97 -8.47 2.14
CA GLY A 30 10.00 -9.88 2.55
C GLY A 30 8.63 -10.47 2.90
N LEU A 31 7.54 -9.85 2.44
CA LEU A 31 6.18 -10.39 2.63
C LEU A 31 5.84 -11.42 1.56
N ALA A 32 5.12 -12.46 1.97
CA ALA A 32 4.63 -13.49 1.06
C ALA A 32 3.22 -13.12 0.57
N GLU A 33 3.00 -13.13 -0.75
CA GLU A 33 1.68 -12.87 -1.35
C GLU A 33 0.79 -14.12 -1.25
N ARG A 34 -0.47 -13.90 -0.86
CA ARG A 34 -1.56 -14.86 -0.80
C ARG A 34 -2.84 -14.19 -1.30
N SER A 35 -3.07 -14.26 -2.61
CA SER A 35 -4.19 -13.55 -3.26
C SER A 35 -4.10 -12.03 -2.99
N GLU A 36 -5.02 -11.46 -2.21
CA GLU A 36 -5.01 -10.05 -1.81
C GLU A 36 -4.23 -9.80 -0.51
N ASP A 37 -3.98 -10.86 0.27
CA ASP A 37 -3.31 -10.79 1.55
C ASP A 37 -1.80 -10.97 1.43
N TRP A 38 -1.08 -10.31 2.32
CA TRP A 38 0.36 -10.30 2.42
C TRP A 38 0.77 -10.74 3.82
N LEU A 39 1.60 -11.77 3.87
CA LEU A 39 1.94 -12.47 5.09
C LEU A 39 3.36 -12.15 5.55
N LEU A 40 3.50 -11.83 6.83
CA LEU A 40 4.79 -11.81 7.54
C LEU A 40 4.90 -13.10 8.36
N ALA A 41 5.84 -13.99 7.98
CA ALA A 41 6.04 -15.27 8.65
C ALA A 41 4.73 -16.07 8.87
N GLY A 42 3.85 -16.07 7.87
CA GLY A 42 2.57 -16.79 7.90
C GLY A 42 1.39 -16.04 8.53
N GLN A 43 1.59 -14.83 9.08
CA GLN A 43 0.53 -13.99 9.66
C GLN A 43 0.15 -12.87 8.70
N ALA A 44 -1.15 -12.66 8.45
CA ALA A 44 -1.62 -11.59 7.58
C ALA A 44 -1.32 -10.23 8.19
N VAL A 45 -0.66 -9.36 7.42
CA VAL A 45 -0.27 -8.02 7.88
C VAL A 45 -0.69 -6.90 6.95
N LEU A 46 -0.94 -7.19 5.68
CA LEU A 46 -1.39 -6.21 4.69
C LEU A 46 -2.38 -6.90 3.74
N THR A 47 -3.45 -6.21 3.36
CA THR A 47 -4.34 -6.60 2.26
C THR A 47 -4.33 -5.48 1.24
N LEU A 48 -4.29 -5.83 -0.05
CA LEU A 48 -4.35 -4.88 -1.18
C LEU A 48 -5.37 -5.38 -2.20
N ALA A 49 -6.44 -4.62 -2.41
CA ALA A 49 -7.47 -4.90 -3.40
C ALA A 49 -7.72 -3.67 -4.29
N LEU A 50 -7.94 -3.89 -5.58
CA LEU A 50 -8.36 -2.84 -6.50
C LEU A 50 -9.87 -2.61 -6.35
N ASP A 51 -10.27 -1.35 -6.27
CA ASP A 51 -11.67 -0.93 -6.21
C ASP A 51 -11.89 0.22 -7.19
N GLY A 52 -12.15 -0.15 -8.44
CA GLY A 52 -12.26 0.78 -9.56
C GLY A 52 -10.96 1.58 -9.75
N ALA A 53 -11.05 2.89 -9.60
CA ALA A 53 -9.91 3.82 -9.74
C ALA A 53 -9.14 4.04 -8.41
N THR A 54 -9.38 3.20 -7.41
CA THR A 54 -8.76 3.32 -6.08
C THR A 54 -8.23 1.97 -5.62
N ILE A 55 -7.37 1.98 -4.61
CA ILE A 55 -6.89 0.75 -3.97
C ILE A 55 -7.39 0.74 -2.53
N GLN A 56 -8.14 -0.29 -2.16
CA GLN A 56 -8.47 -0.55 -0.76
C GLN A 56 -7.32 -1.34 -0.15
N ALA A 57 -6.65 -0.71 0.81
CA ALA A 57 -5.59 -1.34 1.58
C ALA A 57 -6.02 -1.50 3.04
N ARG A 58 -5.59 -2.60 3.66
CA ARG A 58 -5.75 -2.80 5.10
C ARG A 58 -4.41 -3.19 5.69
N LEU A 59 -4.00 -2.52 6.76
CA LEU A 59 -2.75 -2.80 7.45
C LEU A 59 -3.06 -3.27 8.86
N ALA A 60 -2.53 -4.43 9.24
CA ALA A 60 -2.68 -4.95 10.59
C ALA A 60 -2.05 -3.98 11.59
N LYS A 61 -2.62 -3.84 12.80
CA LYS A 61 -1.97 -3.12 13.91
C LYS A 61 -0.82 -3.96 14.51
N ARG A 62 -0.98 -5.28 14.54
CA ARG A 62 0.01 -6.27 15.00
C ARG A 62 -0.14 -7.57 14.20
N PRO A 63 0.94 -8.33 13.92
CA PRO A 63 0.85 -9.64 13.28
C PRO A 63 0.13 -10.62 14.21
N ALA A 64 -1.00 -11.16 13.75
CA ALA A 64 -1.79 -12.13 14.48
C ALA A 64 -2.53 -13.06 13.51
N ARG A 65 -3.12 -14.14 14.02
CA ARG A 65 -3.97 -15.03 13.22
C ARG A 65 -5.25 -14.33 12.74
N SER A 66 -5.81 -13.47 13.60
CA SER A 66 -6.93 -12.58 13.28
C SER A 66 -6.55 -11.17 13.73
N PRO A 67 -5.83 -10.41 12.89
CA PRO A 67 -5.34 -9.09 13.27
C PRO A 67 -6.47 -8.05 13.30
N GLU A 68 -6.28 -7.03 14.13
CA GLU A 68 -7.04 -5.79 13.99
C GLU A 68 -6.50 -5.01 12.79
N TRP A 69 -7.41 -4.59 11.92
CA TRP A 69 -7.08 -3.89 10.68
C TRP A 69 -7.29 -2.38 10.80
N GLU A 70 -6.39 -1.63 10.17
CA GLU A 70 -6.59 -0.23 9.84
C GLU A 70 -6.77 -0.11 8.33
N ALA A 71 -7.83 0.57 7.91
CA ALA A 71 -8.18 0.71 6.50
C ALA A 71 -7.57 1.98 5.89
N PHE A 72 -7.14 1.87 4.64
CA PHE A 72 -6.58 2.94 3.83
C PHE A 72 -7.24 2.87 2.45
N THR A 73 -7.74 4.00 1.97
CA THR A 73 -8.21 4.12 0.58
C THR A 73 -7.17 4.96 -0.17
N LEU A 74 -6.54 4.37 -1.18
CA LEU A 74 -5.51 5.04 -1.96
C LEU A 74 -6.13 5.55 -3.25
N GLN A 75 -6.18 6.87 -3.39
CA GLN A 75 -6.73 7.54 -4.57
C GLN A 75 -5.68 8.41 -5.25
N SER A 76 -4.47 8.44 -4.70
CA SER A 76 -3.39 9.30 -5.13
C SER A 76 -2.01 8.72 -4.82
N ALA A 77 -0.98 9.26 -5.49
CA ALA A 77 0.41 8.91 -5.23
C ALA A 77 0.85 9.18 -3.77
N PRO A 78 0.47 10.30 -3.12
CA PRO A 78 0.72 10.53 -1.69
C PRO A 78 0.15 9.45 -0.77
N ASP A 79 -1.07 8.97 -1.03
CA ASP A 79 -1.70 7.92 -0.20
C ASP A 79 -0.87 6.64 -0.24
N ALA A 80 -0.43 6.25 -1.44
CA ALA A 80 0.42 5.07 -1.62
C ALA A 80 1.76 5.21 -0.87
N ARG A 81 2.38 6.41 -0.87
CA ARG A 81 3.62 6.65 -0.10
C ARG A 81 3.36 6.57 1.40
N ARG A 82 2.27 7.15 1.89
CA ARG A 82 1.87 7.08 3.30
C ARG A 82 1.70 5.62 3.76
N LEU A 83 1.05 4.78 2.95
CA LEU A 83 0.91 3.35 3.25
C LEU A 83 2.28 2.66 3.29
N GLN A 84 3.18 2.94 2.35
CA GLN A 84 4.53 2.37 2.33
C GLN A 84 5.35 2.77 3.57
N ASP A 85 5.25 4.02 3.99
CA ASP A 85 5.93 4.53 5.18
C ASP A 85 5.40 3.86 6.46
N GLU A 86 4.08 3.73 6.58
CA GLU A 86 3.45 3.09 7.72
C GLU A 86 3.74 1.58 7.75
N LEU A 87 3.73 0.90 6.60
CA LEU A 87 4.16 -0.51 6.52
C LEU A 87 5.60 -0.67 7.00
N ARG A 88 6.54 0.16 6.54
CA ARG A 88 7.95 0.11 6.98
C ARG A 88 8.07 0.30 8.48
N ARG A 89 7.40 1.32 9.02
CA ARG A 89 7.39 1.63 10.46
C ARG A 89 6.89 0.43 11.28
N ARG A 90 5.78 -0.19 10.86
CA ARG A 90 5.22 -1.34 11.56
C ARG A 90 6.09 -2.58 11.44
N LEU A 91 6.64 -2.85 10.26
CA LEU A 91 7.55 -3.99 10.07
C LEU A 91 8.80 -3.89 10.94
N LEU A 92 9.40 -2.69 11.09
CA LEU A 92 10.50 -2.45 12.02
C LEU A 92 10.08 -2.82 13.45
N ARG A 93 8.98 -2.23 13.92
CA ARG A 93 8.46 -2.49 15.27
C ARG A 93 8.15 -3.97 15.52
N TRP A 94 7.51 -4.65 14.58
CA TRP A 94 7.13 -6.05 14.76
C TRP A 94 8.31 -7.02 14.68
N LYS A 95 9.39 -6.62 14.00
CA LYS A 95 10.65 -7.37 13.99
C LYS A 95 11.44 -7.15 15.28
N ASP A 96 11.39 -5.94 15.85
CA ASP A 96 12.03 -5.62 17.14
C ASP A 96 11.29 -6.25 18.34
N ASP A 97 9.96 -6.38 18.27
CA ASP A 97 9.12 -7.02 19.29
C ASP A 97 9.23 -8.58 19.28
N ARG A 98 10.06 -9.18 18.41
CA ARG A 98 10.19 -10.63 18.21
C ARG A 98 11.50 -11.23 18.73
#